data_AF-A0A140NRU1-F1
#
_entry.id   AF-A0A140NRU1-F1
#
_cell.length_a   1.000
_cell.length_b   1.000
_cell.length_c   1.000
_cell.angle_alpha   90.00
_cell.angle_beta   90.00
_cell.angle_gamma   90.00
#
_symmetry.space_group_name_H-M   'P 1'
#
loop_
_entity.id
_entity.type
_entity.pdbx_description
1 polymer ?
#
loop_
_entity_poly.entity_id
_entity_poly.type
_entity_poly.pdbx_seq_one_letter_code
_entity_poly.pdbx_strand_id
1 'polypeptide(L)' 'MRGVSEHIILMSGRAMVGPLDNPTELFPGDYIHYPGDEPHIMRALEPNTMAVMIIDKQN' A
#
# COMPACT_ATOMS: atom_id res chain seq x y z
N MET A 1 6.13 13.96 6.93
CA MET A 1 7.22 14.61 6.18
C MET A 1 6.69 14.82 4.78
N ARG A 2 6.74 16.02 4.20
CA ARG A 2 6.16 16.22 2.86
C ARG A 2 6.96 15.48 1.78
N GLY A 3 6.27 14.95 0.78
CA GLY A 3 6.86 14.30 -0.39
C GLY A 3 7.29 12.86 -0.17
N VAL A 4 6.62 12.11 0.71
CA VAL A 4 6.88 10.67 0.88
C VAL A 4 5.98 9.88 -0.07
N SER A 5 6.54 8.88 -0.74
CA SER A 5 5.79 7.94 -1.60
C SER A 5 5.88 6.53 -1.04
N GLU A 6 4.79 5.78 -1.18
CA GLU A 6 4.74 4.36 -0.86
C GLU A 6 4.40 3.56 -2.12
N HIS A 7 5.22 2.56 -2.40
CA HIS A 7 5.06 1.59 -3.46
C HIS A 7 4.82 0.22 -2.83
N ILE A 8 3.69 -0.40 -3.13
CA ILE A 8 3.31 -1.70 -2.54
C ILE A 8 3.04 -2.69 -3.64
N ILE A 9 3.67 -3.87 -3.57
CA ILE A 9 3.38 -5.03 -4.41
C ILE A 9 2.88 -6.14 -3.50
N LEU A 10 1.70 -6.69 -3.77
CA LEU A 10 1.16 -7.79 -2.98
C LEU A 10 1.73 -9.12 -3.47
N MET A 11 2.34 -9.90 -2.58
CA MET A 11 2.96 -11.18 -2.92
C MET A 11 2.02 -12.37 -2.68
N SER A 12 1.19 -12.31 -1.63
CA SER A 12 0.21 -13.34 -1.28
C SER A 12 -0.92 -12.78 -0.41
N GLY A 13 -2.07 -13.46 -0.39
CA GLY A 13 -3.26 -13.05 0.35
C GLY A 13 -4.01 -11.90 -0.31
N ARG A 14 -4.71 -11.09 0.51
CA ARG A 14 -5.48 -9.92 0.08
C ARG A 14 -5.30 -8.78 1.06
N ALA A 15 -5.24 -7.56 0.55
CA ALA A 15 -5.08 -6.37 1.38
C ALA A 15 -5.94 -5.20 0.88
N MET A 16 -6.46 -4.41 1.81
CA MET A 16 -7.02 -3.09 1.54
C MET A 16 -5.92 -2.04 1.76
N VAL A 17 -5.53 -1.35 0.69
CA VAL A 17 -4.33 -0.49 0.67
C VAL A 17 -4.60 0.82 -0.05
N GLY A 18 -4.07 1.93 0.49
CA GLY A 18 -4.08 3.24 -0.17
C GLY A 18 -4.74 4.35 0.67
N PRO A 19 -5.01 5.51 0.06
CA PRO A 19 -5.63 6.66 0.71
C PRO A 19 -6.94 6.30 1.43
N LEU A 20 -7.19 6.89 2.62
CA LEU A 20 -8.35 6.53 3.43
C LEU A 20 -9.71 6.81 2.76
N ASP A 21 -9.77 7.81 1.89
CA ASP A 21 -10.99 8.20 1.16
C ASP A 21 -11.29 7.28 -0.03
N ASN A 22 -10.26 6.65 -0.59
CA ASN A 22 -10.37 5.75 -1.74
C ASN A 22 -9.35 4.60 -1.68
N PRO A 23 -9.48 3.68 -0.70
CA PRO A 23 -8.58 2.55 -0.61
C PRO A 23 -8.91 1.52 -1.70
N THR A 24 -7.88 0.82 -2.17
CA THR A 24 -8.00 -0.22 -3.21
C THR A 24 -7.76 -1.58 -2.59
N GLU A 25 -8.60 -2.55 -2.95
CA GLU A 25 -8.33 -3.94 -2.65
C GLU A 25 -7.30 -4.51 -3.63
N LEU A 26 -6.25 -5.10 -3.09
CA LEU A 26 -5.16 -5.73 -3.84
C LEU A 26 -5.22 -7.25 -3.75
N PHE A 27 -4.89 -7.89 -4.87
CA PHE A 27 -4.66 -9.32 -5.06
C PHE A 27 -3.17 -9.59 -5.35
N PRO A 28 -2.71 -10.86 -5.24
CA PRO A 28 -1.31 -11.19 -5.50
C PRO A 28 -0.87 -10.79 -6.91
N GLY A 29 0.24 -10.08 -7.01
CA GLY A 29 0.76 -9.49 -8.25
C GLY A 29 0.32 -8.03 -8.46
N ASP A 30 -0.70 -7.55 -7.76
CA ASP A 30 -1.13 -6.17 -7.86
C ASP A 30 -0.10 -5.21 -7.24
N TYR A 31 -0.04 -4.03 -7.83
CA TYR A 31 0.82 -2.93 -7.43
C TYR A 31 0.00 -1.66 -7.23
N ILE A 32 0.32 -0.90 -6.18
CA ILE A 32 -0.21 0.43 -5.95
C ILE A 32 0.92 1.40 -5.55
N HIS A 33 0.76 2.66 -5.93
CA HIS A 33 1.60 3.77 -5.50
C HIS A 33 0.75 4.96 -5.09
N TYR A 34 1.06 5.58 -3.95
CA TYR A 34 0.34 6.74 -3.42
C TYR A 34 1.21 7.58 -2.47
N PRO A 35 0.80 8.83 -2.15
CA PRO A 35 1.48 9.66 -1.15
C PRO A 35 1.42 9.04 0.25
N GLY A 36 2.58 8.69 0.80
CA GLY A 36 2.70 8.11 2.15
C GLY A 36 2.62 9.15 3.27
N ASP A 37 2.63 10.43 2.93
CA ASP A 37 2.53 11.54 3.86
C ASP A 37 1.09 12.04 4.11
N GLU A 38 0.11 11.42 3.48
CA GLU A 38 -1.33 11.63 3.68
C GLU A 38 -1.97 10.43 4.42
N PRO A 39 -3.14 10.58 5.07
CA PRO A 39 -3.79 9.48 5.78
C PRO A 39 -4.15 8.30 4.85
N HIS A 40 -3.63 7.11 5.18
CA HIS A 40 -3.80 5.90 4.38
C HIS A 40 -3.99 4.66 5.27
N ILE A 41 -4.43 3.57 4.65
CA ILE A 41 -4.62 2.26 5.29
C ILE A 41 -3.76 1.20 4.61
N MET A 42 -3.25 0.27 5.40
CA MET A 42 -2.76 -1.02 4.94
C MET A 42 -3.30 -2.10 5.87
N ARG A 43 -4.35 -2.79 5.42
CA ARG A 43 -5.04 -3.82 6.20
C ARG A 43 -5.02 -5.15 5.45
N ALA A 44 -4.43 -6.17 6.06
CA ALA A 44 -4.60 -7.54 5.60
C ALA A 44 -6.06 -7.97 5.75
N LEU A 45 -6.62 -8.56 4.70
CA LEU A 45 -7.98 -9.10 4.66
C LEU A 45 -7.99 -10.62 4.86
N GLU A 46 -6.84 -11.27 4.69
CA GLU A 46 -6.65 -12.70 4.89
C GLU A 46 -5.40 -12.98 5.76
N PRO A 47 -5.36 -14.08 6.53
CA PRO A 47 -4.16 -14.52 7.24
C PRO A 47 -3.00 -14.76 6.26
N ASN A 48 -1.77 -14.56 6.73
CA ASN A 48 -0.55 -14.78 5.93
C ASN A 48 -0.48 -13.92 4.64
N THR A 49 -1.17 -12.78 4.62
CA THR A 49 -1.00 -11.76 3.57
C THR A 49 0.42 -11.19 3.62
N MET A 50 1.12 -11.19 2.50
CA MET A 50 2.48 -10.66 2.38
C MET A 50 2.55 -9.61 1.27
N ALA A 51 3.25 -8.51 1.56
CA ALA A 51 3.51 -7.44 0.61
C ALA A 51 4.99 -7.05 0.66
N VAL A 52 5.52 -6.59 -0.46
CA VAL A 52 6.76 -5.79 -0.49
C VAL A 52 6.34 -4.32 -0.48
N MET A 53 6.91 -3.55 0.44
CA MET A 53 6.70 -2.11 0.54
C MET A 53 8.04 -1.40 0.33
N ILE A 54 8.05 -0.39 -0.52
CA ILE A 54 9.16 0.52 -0.73
C ILE A 54 8.66 1.92 -0.38
N ILE A 55 9.40 2.61 0.49
CA ILE A 55 9.12 3.99 0.88
C ILE A 55 10.30 4.83 0.42
N ASP A 56 10.01 5.89 -0.33
CA ASP A 56 11.01 6.85 -0.74
C ASP A 56 10.55 8.27 -0.42
N LYS A 57 11.55 9.17 -0.30
CA LYS A 57 11.32 10.59 -0.18
C LYS A 57 11.64 11.23 -1.53
N GLN A 58 10.65 11.86 -2.12
CA GLN A 58 10.80 12.65 -3.33
C GLN A 58 11.53 13.95 -2.98
N ASN A 59 12.62 14.24 -3.71
CA ASN A 59 13.44 15.45 -3.57
C ASN A 59 12.83 16.64 -4.30
#